data_AF-A0A1C6J122-F1
#
_entry.id   AF-A0A1C6J122-F1
#
_cell.length_a   1.000
_cell.length_b   1.000
_cell.length_c   1.000
_cell.angle_alpha   90.00
_cell.angle_beta   90.00
_cell.angle_gamma   90.00
#
_symmetry.space_group_name_H-M   'P 1'
#
loop_
_entity.id
_entity.type
_entity.pdbx_description
1 polymer ?
#
loop_
_entity_poly.entity_id
_entity_poly.type
_entity_poly.pdbx_seq_one_letter_code
_entity_poly.pdbx_strand_id
1 'polypeptide(L)'
;MNDAVIDYINQYCDNEIVRAKEKQREKDISSAVCAFVELKRTDSEIYQLLNKHFCVENISEAQDYIKNARIHIQIINLRIYCTEHGMTLAEFRQYAKDHTLEKKLESTSKLREMSPEKLKAYLEKI
;
A
#
# COMPACT_ATOMS: atom_id res chain seq x y z
N MET A 1 19.35 39.36 -18.74
CA MET A 1 20.11 38.29 -18.03
C MET A 1 19.44 37.91 -16.71
N ASN A 2 18.91 38.87 -15.93
CA ASN A 2 18.07 38.57 -14.75
C ASN A 2 16.76 37.85 -15.10
N ASP A 3 16.06 38.26 -16.16
CA ASP A 3 14.73 37.69 -16.47
C ASP A 3 14.80 36.20 -16.83
N ALA A 4 15.78 35.78 -17.63
CA ALA A 4 15.99 34.37 -17.96
C ALA A 4 16.33 33.50 -16.72
N VAL A 5 17.01 34.07 -15.72
CA VAL A 5 17.31 33.38 -14.47
C VAL A 5 16.07 33.27 -13.60
N ILE A 6 15.27 34.34 -13.52
CA ILE A 6 14.00 34.35 -12.78
C ILE A 6 13.00 33.35 -13.41
N ASP A 7 12.88 33.33 -14.73
CA ASP A 7 12.02 32.39 -15.45
C ASP A 7 12.43 30.93 -15.22
N TYR A 8 13.74 30.66 -15.23
CA TYR A 8 14.26 29.32 -14.91
C TYR A 8 13.94 28.90 -13.47
N ILE A 9 14.10 29.81 -12.50
CA ILE A 9 13.78 29.55 -11.10
C ILE A 9 12.28 29.27 -10.94
N ASN A 10 11.42 30.10 -11.55
CA ASN A 10 9.97 29.91 -11.49
C ASN A 10 9.55 28.57 -12.09
N GLN A 11 10.10 28.21 -13.26
CA GLN A 11 9.82 26.92 -13.90
C GLN A 11 10.27 25.75 -13.03
N TYR A 12 11.42 25.85 -12.37
CA TYR A 12 11.89 24.82 -11.44
C TYR A 12 10.94 24.69 -10.24
N CYS A 13 10.54 25.82 -9.63
CA CYS A 13 9.58 25.83 -8.53
C CYS A 13 8.23 25.22 -8.93
N ASP A 14 7.70 25.58 -10.10
CA ASP A 14 6.43 25.04 -10.61
C ASP A 14 6.52 23.52 -10.80
N ASN A 15 7.63 23.02 -11.35
CA ASN A 15 7.85 21.59 -11.51
C ASN A 15 7.92 20.85 -10.17
N GLU A 16 8.60 21.41 -9.16
CA GLU A 16 8.66 20.82 -7.82
C GLU A 16 7.29 20.83 -7.13
N ILE A 17 6.48 21.88 -7.33
CA ILE A 17 5.10 21.93 -6.84
C ILE A 17 4.25 20.82 -7.47
N VAL A 18 4.37 20.60 -8.78
CA VAL A 18 3.67 19.51 -9.47
C VAL A 18 4.08 18.15 -8.90
N ARG A 19 5.39 17.87 -8.78
CA ARG A 19 5.89 16.61 -8.19
C ARG A 19 5.41 16.39 -6.77
N ALA A 20 5.39 17.45 -5.95
CA ALA A 20 4.90 17.38 -4.58
C ALA A 20 3.40 17.03 -4.53
N LYS A 21 2.59 17.63 -5.41
CA LYS A 21 1.16 17.33 -5.53
C LYS A 21 0.91 15.89 -6.00
N GLU A 22 1.66 15.40 -6.98
CA GLU A 22 1.57 14.02 -7.45
C GLU A 22 1.90 13.02 -6.34
N LYS A 23 3.00 13.24 -5.63
CA LYS A 23 3.41 12.42 -4.49
C LYS A 23 2.38 12.43 -3.35
N GLN A 24 1.75 13.58 -3.09
CA GLN A 24 0.70 13.67 -2.10
C GLN A 24 -0.55 12.88 -2.55
N ARG A 25 -0.95 13.04 -3.81
CA ARG A 25 -2.06 12.27 -4.40
C ARG A 25 -1.84 10.77 -4.28
N GLU A 26 -0.64 10.27 -4.59
CA GLU A 26 -0.32 8.83 -4.45
C GLU A 26 -0.49 8.32 -3.02
N LYS A 27 -0.04 9.12 -2.04
CA LYS A 27 -0.21 8.78 -0.61
C LYS A 27 -1.68 8.77 -0.21
N ASP A 28 -2.43 9.79 -0.62
CA ASP A 28 -3.85 9.91 -0.28
C ASP A 28 -4.66 8.74 -0.86
N ILE A 29 -4.36 8.34 -2.10
CA ILE A 29 -4.95 7.15 -2.72
C ILE A 29 -4.60 5.90 -1.91
N SER A 30 -3.32 5.68 -1.62
CA SER A 30 -2.87 4.49 -0.87
C SER A 30 -3.56 4.39 0.50
N SER A 31 -3.65 5.50 1.23
CA SER A 31 -4.36 5.57 2.51
C SER A 31 -5.86 5.32 2.37
N ALA A 32 -6.52 5.91 1.36
CA ALA A 32 -7.95 5.70 1.13
C ALA A 32 -8.26 4.23 0.79
N VAL A 33 -7.45 3.60 -0.07
CA VAL A 33 -7.64 2.19 -0.44
C VAL A 33 -7.41 1.26 0.74
N CYS A 34 -6.42 1.53 1.58
CA CYS A 34 -6.25 0.79 2.84
C CYS A 34 -7.53 0.84 3.68
N ALA A 35 -8.08 2.04 3.91
CA ALA A 35 -9.31 2.20 4.68
C ALA A 35 -10.48 1.45 4.05
N PHE A 36 -10.66 1.49 2.73
CA PHE A 36 -11.74 0.76 2.07
C PHE A 36 -11.60 -0.77 2.16
N VAL A 37 -10.37 -1.29 2.07
CA VAL A 37 -10.10 -2.72 2.25
C VAL A 37 -10.37 -3.15 3.69
N GLU A 38 -10.01 -2.34 4.69
CA GLU A 38 -10.34 -2.59 6.10
C GLU A 38 -11.85 -2.61 6.34
N LEU A 39 -12.58 -1.68 5.71
CA LEU A 39 -14.04 -1.60 5.71
C LEU A 39 -14.73 -2.69 4.86
N LYS A 40 -13.96 -3.65 4.33
CA LYS A 40 -14.46 -4.80 3.55
C LYS A 40 -15.29 -4.41 2.32
N ARG A 41 -14.95 -3.29 1.69
CA ARG A 41 -15.54 -2.91 0.40
C ARG A 41 -15.08 -3.85 -0.71
N THR A 42 -15.96 -4.06 -1.69
CA THR A 42 -15.66 -4.87 -2.87
C THR A 42 -14.70 -4.13 -3.80
N ASP A 43 -13.94 -4.86 -4.63
CA ASP A 43 -13.00 -4.24 -5.58
C ASP A 43 -13.70 -3.31 -6.57
N SER A 44 -14.95 -3.62 -6.93
CA SER A 44 -15.77 -2.77 -7.79
C SER A 44 -16.15 -1.45 -7.12
N GLU A 45 -16.56 -1.48 -5.84
CA GLU A 45 -16.84 -0.25 -5.07
C GLU A 45 -15.57 0.60 -4.90
N ILE A 46 -14.44 -0.04 -4.58
CA ILE A 46 -13.16 0.66 -4.44
C ILE A 46 -12.77 1.35 -5.75
N TYR A 47 -12.87 0.65 -6.88
CA TYR A 47 -12.60 1.23 -8.20
C TYR A 47 -13.50 2.45 -8.48
N GLN A 48 -14.80 2.35 -8.22
CA GLN A 48 -15.72 3.47 -8.41
C GLN A 48 -15.36 4.69 -7.55
N LEU A 49 -14.94 4.47 -6.30
CA LEU A 49 -14.51 5.54 -5.40
C LEU A 49 -13.19 6.17 -5.87
N LEU A 50 -12.23 5.37 -6.32
CA LEU A 50 -10.97 5.85 -6.87
C LEU A 50 -11.15 6.65 -8.16
N ASN A 51 -12.01 6.19 -9.04
CA ASN A 51 -12.36 6.91 -10.25
C ASN A 51 -13.01 8.26 -9.91
N LYS A 52 -14.02 8.25 -9.03
CA LYS A 52 -14.80 9.44 -8.67
C LYS A 52 -14.00 10.50 -7.94
N HIS A 53 -13.13 10.11 -7.00
CA HIS A 53 -12.47 11.05 -6.08
C HIS A 53 -11.02 11.33 -6.42
N PHE A 54 -10.36 10.44 -7.17
CA PHE A 54 -8.93 10.55 -7.48
C PHE A 54 -8.63 10.48 -8.98
N CYS A 55 -9.64 10.36 -9.84
CA CYS A 55 -9.50 10.24 -11.29
C CYS A 55 -8.63 9.03 -11.71
N VAL A 56 -8.67 7.94 -10.96
CA VAL A 56 -8.06 6.67 -11.38
C VAL A 56 -8.99 6.01 -12.39
N GLU A 57 -8.71 6.20 -13.68
CA GLU A 57 -9.54 5.68 -14.77
C GLU A 57 -9.14 4.25 -15.17
N ASN A 58 -7.87 3.92 -15.01
CA ASN A 58 -7.34 2.61 -15.37
C ASN A 58 -7.66 1.55 -14.31
N ILE A 59 -8.36 0.50 -14.73
CA ILE A 59 -8.68 -0.65 -13.87
C ILE A 59 -7.40 -1.33 -13.35
N SER A 60 -6.35 -1.43 -14.18
CA SER A 60 -5.07 -2.04 -13.78
C SER A 60 -4.40 -1.23 -12.66
N GLU A 61 -4.41 0.10 -12.75
CA GLU A 61 -3.86 0.98 -11.72
C GLU A 61 -4.62 0.83 -10.41
N ALA A 62 -5.95 0.80 -10.46
CA ALA A 62 -6.77 0.56 -9.28
C ALA A 62 -6.53 -0.83 -8.67
N GLN A 63 -6.36 -1.86 -9.49
CA GLN A 63 -6.02 -3.21 -9.04
C GLN A 63 -4.68 -3.26 -8.32
N ASP A 64 -3.67 -2.52 -8.80
CA ASP A 64 -2.38 -2.42 -8.14
C ASP A 64 -2.50 -1.73 -6.78
N TYR A 65 -3.25 -0.63 -6.68
CA TYR A 65 -3.53 0.00 -5.39
C TYR A 65 -4.24 -0.95 -4.41
N ILE A 66 -5.26 -1.67 -4.87
CA ILE A 66 -6.01 -2.64 -4.05
C ILE A 66 -5.08 -3.78 -3.59
N LYS A 67 -4.26 -4.32 -4.50
CA LYS A 67 -3.30 -5.38 -4.20
C LYS A 67 -2.30 -4.92 -3.14
N ASN A 68 -1.71 -3.75 -3.31
CA ASN A 68 -0.71 -3.19 -2.38
C ASN A 68 -1.33 -2.91 -1.00
N ALA A 69 -2.55 -2.37 -0.96
CA ALA A 69 -3.27 -2.16 0.29
C ALA A 69 -3.56 -3.48 1.03
N ARG A 70 -4.00 -4.53 0.32
CA ARG A 70 -4.23 -5.86 0.90
C ARG A 70 -2.95 -6.48 1.45
N ILE A 71 -1.82 -6.35 0.74
CA ILE A 71 -0.51 -6.79 1.24
C ILE A 71 -0.16 -6.04 2.54
N HIS A 72 -0.27 -4.72 2.52
CA HIS A 72 0.07 -3.88 3.67
C HIS A 72 -0.76 -4.22 4.91
N ILE A 73 -2.08 -4.29 4.75
CA ILE A 73 -3.01 -4.66 5.83
C ILE A 73 -2.72 -6.06 6.35
N GLN A 74 -2.44 -7.02 5.47
CA GLN A 74 -2.14 -8.39 5.90
C GLN A 74 -0.85 -8.47 6.72
N ILE A 75 0.18 -7.71 6.36
CA ILE A 75 1.41 -7.59 7.15
C ILE A 75 1.12 -6.96 8.52
N ILE A 76 0.30 -5.91 8.57
CA ILE A 76 -0.10 -5.27 9.83
C ILE A 76 -0.86 -6.25 10.72
N ASN A 77 -1.85 -6.96 10.17
CA ASN A 77 -2.67 -7.91 10.93
C ASN A 77 -1.82 -9.06 11.47
N LEU A 78 -0.91 -9.60 10.67
CA LEU A 78 0.03 -10.63 11.12
C LEU A 78 0.96 -10.10 12.21
N ARG A 79 1.45 -8.86 12.08
CA ARG A 79 2.28 -8.23 13.11
C ARG A 79 1.53 -8.10 14.43
N ILE A 80 0.31 -7.56 14.41
CA ILE A 80 -0.53 -7.38 15.60
C ILE A 80 -0.71 -8.74 16.28
N TYR A 81 -1.13 -9.75 15.51
CA TYR A 81 -1.29 -11.11 16.00
C TYR A 81 -0.01 -11.65 16.65
N CYS A 82 1.14 -11.55 15.99
CA CYS A 82 2.41 -12.02 16.54
C CYS A 82 2.79 -11.26 17.83
N THR A 83 2.54 -9.96 17.89
CA THR A 83 2.79 -9.14 19.08
C THR A 83 1.89 -9.51 20.25
N GLU A 84 0.61 -9.79 20.00
CA GLU A 84 -0.30 -10.33 21.02
C GLU A 84 0.16 -11.70 21.55
N HIS A 85 0.97 -12.43 20.77
CA HIS A 85 1.57 -13.72 21.13
C HIS A 85 3.03 -13.59 21.60
N GLY A 86 3.46 -12.38 22.01
CA GLY A 86 4.75 -12.15 22.66
C GLY A 86 5.91 -11.79 21.74
N MET A 87 5.70 -11.66 20.43
CA MET A 87 6.74 -11.25 19.48
C MET A 87 6.95 -9.74 19.48
N THR A 88 8.19 -9.31 19.69
CA THR A 88 8.60 -7.90 19.54
C THR A 88 8.60 -7.46 18.07
N LEU A 89 8.61 -6.15 17.84
CA LEU A 89 8.71 -5.60 16.49
C LEU A 89 10.01 -6.03 15.77
N ALA A 90 11.11 -6.18 16.50
CA ALA A 90 12.39 -6.59 15.93
C ALA A 90 12.33 -8.05 15.46
N GLU A 91 11.79 -8.94 16.28
CA GLU A 91 11.56 -10.35 15.93
C GLU A 91 10.60 -10.47 14.75
N PHE A 92 9.53 -9.67 14.70
CA PHE A 92 8.61 -9.68 13.55
C PHE A 92 9.30 -9.26 12.25
N ARG A 93 10.16 -8.24 12.28
CA ARG A 93 10.92 -7.80 11.10
C ARG A 93 11.85 -8.91 10.60
N GLN A 94 12.47 -9.64 11.52
CA GLN A 94 13.32 -10.78 11.16
C GLN A 94 12.49 -11.92 10.59
N TYR A 95 11.40 -12.30 11.28
CA TYR A 95 10.44 -13.30 10.82
C TYR A 95 9.92 -13.01 9.40
N ALA A 96 9.51 -11.78 9.12
CA ALA A 96 8.99 -11.38 7.82
C ALA A 96 10.05 -11.52 6.70
N LYS A 97 11.32 -11.26 7.02
CA LYS A 97 12.45 -11.47 6.10
C LYS A 97 12.72 -12.95 5.87
N ASP A 98 12.86 -13.72 6.95
CA ASP A 98 13.17 -15.15 6.91
C ASP A 98 12.12 -15.93 6.12
N HIS A 99 10.85 -15.55 6.25
CA HIS A 99 9.74 -16.21 5.55
C HIS A 99 9.40 -15.56 4.20
N THR A 100 10.15 -14.54 3.75
CA THR A 100 9.89 -13.78 2.51
C THR A 100 8.44 -13.29 2.38
N LEU A 101 7.89 -12.80 3.50
CA LEU A 101 6.46 -12.54 3.68
C LEU A 101 5.86 -11.70 2.54
N GLU A 102 6.48 -10.57 2.23
CA GLU A 102 6.00 -9.63 1.20
C GLU A 102 5.94 -10.29 -0.19
N LYS A 103 7.01 -10.99 -0.60
CA LYS A 103 7.05 -11.72 -1.88
C LYS A 103 5.99 -12.81 -1.99
N LYS A 104 5.73 -13.53 -0.89
CA LYS A 104 4.66 -14.54 -0.84
C LYS A 104 3.28 -13.89 -0.97
N LEU A 105 3.05 -12.77 -0.29
CA LEU A 105 1.81 -12.00 -0.39
C LEU A 105 1.62 -11.36 -1.78
N GLU A 106 2.69 -10.96 -2.46
CA GLU A 106 2.64 -10.45 -3.84
C GLU A 106 2.21 -11.52 -4.84
N SER A 107 2.83 -12.70 -4.74
CA SER A 107 2.67 -13.82 -5.69
C SER A 107 1.40 -14.64 -5.46
N THR A 108 0.90 -14.73 -4.22
CA THR A 108 -0.20 -15.64 -3.88
C THR A 108 -1.40 -14.89 -3.32
N SER A 109 -2.48 -14.80 -4.12
CA SER A 109 -3.70 -14.08 -3.74
C SER A 109 -4.37 -14.59 -2.47
N LYS A 110 -4.46 -15.92 -2.33
CA LYS A 110 -5.11 -16.56 -1.18
C LYS A 110 -4.50 -16.15 0.16
N LEU A 111 -3.20 -15.84 0.21
CA LEU A 111 -2.52 -15.46 1.46
C LEU A 111 -2.96 -14.08 1.96
N ARG A 112 -3.43 -13.20 1.06
CA ARG A 112 -3.90 -11.85 1.39
C ARG A 112 -5.28 -11.83 2.06
N GLU A 113 -6.01 -12.94 2.04
CA GLU A 113 -7.38 -13.06 2.55
C GLU A 113 -7.47 -13.99 3.77
N MET A 114 -6.39 -14.69 4.11
CA MET A 114 -6.35 -15.58 5.26
C MET A 114 -6.37 -14.80 6.57
N SER A 115 -6.86 -15.43 7.64
CA SER A 115 -6.71 -14.88 8.99
C SER A 115 -5.24 -14.90 9.42
N PRO A 116 -4.81 -14.01 10.33
CA PRO A 116 -3.41 -13.95 10.80
C PRO A 116 -2.88 -15.27 11.34
N GLU A 117 -3.70 -16.03 12.06
CA GLU A 117 -3.37 -17.36 12.62
C GLU A 117 -3.03 -18.34 11.50
N LYS A 118 -3.90 -18.40 10.47
CA LYS A 118 -3.75 -19.30 9.33
C LYS A 118 -2.55 -18.92 8.49
N LEU A 119 -2.32 -17.61 8.30
CA LEU A 119 -1.16 -17.12 7.57
C LEU A 119 0.13 -17.49 8.30
N LYS A 120 0.22 -17.27 9.62
CA LYS A 120 1.40 -17.65 10.41
C LYS A 120 1.67 -19.16 10.30
N ALA A 121 0.64 -19.98 10.52
CA ALA A 121 0.76 -21.43 10.44
C ALA A 121 1.13 -21.92 9.02
N TYR A 122 0.69 -21.22 7.97
CA TYR A 122 1.11 -21.52 6.59
C TYR A 122 2.60 -21.23 6.38
N LEU A 123 3.07 -20.09 6.89
CA LEU A 123 4.46 -19.67 6.73
C LEU A 123 5.43 -20.59 7.49
N GLU A 124 5.06 -21.10 8.66
CA GLU A 124 5.89 -21.98 9.50
C GLU A 124 5.94 -23.44 9.03
N LYS A 125 5.06 -23.85 8.12
CA LYS A 125 5.07 -25.19 7.52
C LYS A 125 6.03 -25.33 6.34
N ILE A 126 6.59 -24.22 5.88
CA ILE A 126 7.50 -24.12 4.73
C ILE A 126 8.90 -23.93 5.25
#